data_AF-A0A959DI74-F1
#
_entry.id   AF-A0A959DI74-F1
#
_cell.length_a   1.000
_cell.length_b   1.000
_cell.length_c   1.000
_cell.angle_alpha   90.00
_cell.angle_beta   90.00
_cell.angle_gamma   90.00
#
_symmetry.space_group_name_H-M   'P 1'
#
loop_
_entity.id
_entity.type
_entity.pdbx_description
1 polymer ?
#
loop_
_entity_poly.entity_id
_entity_poly.type
_entity_poly.pdbx_seq_one_letter_code
_entity_poly.pdbx_strand_id
1 'polypeptide(L)'
;MNTLFFPRALQTYWTIGQHIVEFEQAGKMKAEYGKELLIQLAKGLKIQFGKGFSRSNLYQMRQFYLKYQKFQTVSGKLTWSHYVELLSISDDLERSFNDTNFSSNCI
;
A
#
# COMPACT_ATOMS: atom_id res chain seq x y z
N MET A 1 -13.03 19.66 -11.74
CA MET A 1 -12.75 18.47 -12.57
C MET A 1 -12.24 17.34 -11.66
N ASN A 2 -13.02 16.25 -11.62
CA ASN A 2 -12.73 14.86 -11.19
C ASN A 2 -11.99 14.57 -9.87
N THR A 3 -12.76 14.18 -8.84
CA THR A 3 -12.27 13.44 -7.66
C THR A 3 -13.16 12.22 -7.32
N LEU A 4 -13.75 11.54 -8.31
CA LEU A 4 -14.48 10.28 -8.10
C LEU A 4 -13.67 9.01 -8.46
N PHE A 5 -12.37 9.14 -8.74
CA PHE A 5 -11.51 8.03 -9.18
C PHE A 5 -10.58 7.47 -8.09
N PHE A 6 -10.76 7.85 -6.83
CA PHE A 6 -9.87 7.47 -5.73
C PHE A 6 -10.10 6.08 -5.08
N PRO A 7 -11.32 5.50 -5.03
CA PRO A 7 -11.51 4.19 -4.37
C PRO A 7 -10.76 3.06 -5.07
N ARG A 8 -10.73 3.11 -6.41
CA ARG A 8 -10.20 2.02 -7.23
C ARG A 8 -8.68 1.90 -7.13
N ALA A 9 -7.98 3.02 -7.07
CA ALA A 9 -6.51 3.03 -6.98
C ALA A 9 -6.01 2.46 -5.64
N LEU A 10 -6.64 2.83 -4.52
CA LEU A 10 -6.31 2.31 -3.20
C LEU A 10 -6.57 0.81 -3.11
N GLN A 11 -7.70 0.35 -3.66
CA GLN A 11 -8.02 -1.06 -3.73
C GLN A 11 -6.99 -1.84 -4.57
N THR A 12 -6.54 -1.28 -5.70
CA THR A 12 -5.46 -1.87 -6.51
C THR A 12 -4.17 -1.98 -5.71
N TYR A 13 -3.75 -0.91 -5.02
CA TYR A 13 -2.52 -0.92 -4.21
C TYR A 13 -2.60 -1.93 -3.05
N TRP A 14 -3.76 -2.02 -2.41
CA TRP A 14 -4.02 -3.01 -1.37
C TRP A 14 -3.94 -4.44 -1.92
N THR A 15 -4.58 -4.71 -3.07
CA THR A 15 -4.59 -6.02 -3.72
C THR A 15 -3.20 -6.44 -4.17
N ILE A 16 -2.40 -5.50 -4.69
CA ILE A 16 -0.99 -5.77 -5.03
C ILE A 16 -0.19 -6.11 -3.76
N GLY A 17 -0.40 -5.37 -2.68
CA GLY A 17 0.20 -5.66 -1.38
C GLY A 17 -0.16 -7.06 -0.85
N GLN A 18 -1.43 -7.44 -0.98
CA GLN A 18 -1.92 -8.78 -0.62
C GLN A 18 -1.19 -9.85 -1.42
N HIS A 19 -1.15 -9.73 -2.76
CA HIS A 19 -0.48 -10.70 -3.61
C HIS A 19 1.01 -10.83 -3.29
N ILE A 20 1.71 -9.74 -2.98
CA ILE A 20 3.11 -9.78 -2.58
C ILE A 20 3.26 -10.62 -1.30
N VAL A 21 2.43 -10.36 -0.29
CA VAL A 21 2.52 -11.05 1.02
C VAL A 21 2.12 -12.51 0.91
N GLU A 22 1.03 -12.83 0.20
CA GLU A 22 0.61 -14.21 -0.05
C GLU A 22 1.69 -15.00 -0.80
N PHE A 23 2.31 -14.40 -1.80
CA PHE A 23 3.39 -15.04 -2.55
C PHE A 23 4.64 -15.26 -1.69
N GLU A 24 5.02 -14.28 -0.85
CA GLU A 24 6.10 -14.43 0.13
C GLU A 24 5.81 -15.53 1.17
N GLN A 25 4.56 -15.67 1.61
CA GLN A 25 4.14 -16.67 2.60
C GLN A 25 4.00 -18.08 2.01
N ALA A 26 3.49 -18.19 0.78
CA ALA A 26 3.42 -19.46 0.04
C ALA A 26 4.81 -20.01 -0.31
N GLY A 27 5.77 -19.11 -0.58
CA GLY A 27 7.18 -19.43 -0.80
C GLY A 27 8.02 -19.30 0.47
N LYS A 28 7.73 -20.08 1.53
CA LYS A 28 8.49 -20.20 2.80
C LYS A 28 9.83 -19.44 2.84
N MET A 29 9.76 -18.17 3.27
CA MET A 29 10.85 -17.26 3.65
C MET A 29 12.25 -17.56 3.08
N LYS A 30 12.63 -16.80 2.05
CA LYS A 30 13.99 -16.24 1.96
C LYS A 30 13.90 -14.76 1.59
N ALA A 31 14.35 -13.89 2.49
CA ALA A 31 14.48 -12.44 2.30
C ALA A 31 15.27 -12.07 1.03
N GLU A 32 16.06 -13.01 0.50
CA GLU A 32 16.81 -12.90 -0.75
C GLU A 32 15.92 -12.97 -2.00
N TYR A 33 14.86 -13.78 -1.98
CA TYR A 33 13.91 -13.91 -3.10
C TYR A 33 12.91 -12.74 -3.15
N GLY A 34 12.61 -12.11 -2.00
CA GLY A 34 11.71 -10.96 -1.93
C GLY A 34 12.23 -9.73 -2.69
N LYS A 35 13.55 -9.52 -2.74
CA LYS A 35 14.15 -8.44 -3.54
C LYS A 35 13.97 -8.66 -5.04
N GLU A 36 14.26 -9.87 -5.51
CA GLU A 36 14.13 -10.22 -6.93
C GLU A 36 12.66 -10.20 -7.37
N LEU A 37 11.76 -10.71 -6.53
CA LEU A 37 10.31 -10.68 -6.75
C LEU A 37 9.80 -9.24 -6.94
N LEU A 38 10.15 -8.32 -6.05
CA LEU A 38 9.75 -6.92 -6.16
C LEU A 38 10.32 -6.25 -7.41
N ILE A 39 11.52 -6.64 -7.86
CA ILE A 39 12.12 -6.13 -9.10
C ILE A 39 11.35 -6.63 -10.32
N GLN A 40 11.02 -7.91 -10.39
CA GLN A 40 10.28 -8.49 -11.51
C GLN A 40 8.84 -7.93 -11.57
N LEU A 41 8.16 -7.84 -10.43
CA LEU A 41 6.83 -7.21 -10.33
C LEU A 41 6.87 -5.73 -10.73
N ALA A 42 7.85 -4.96 -10.25
CA ALA A 42 8.03 -3.56 -10.64
C ALA A 42 8.18 -3.43 -12.15
N LYS A 43 9.00 -4.28 -12.77
CA LYS A 43 9.24 -4.26 -14.21
C LYS A 43 7.96 -4.59 -14.98
N GLY A 44 7.26 -5.66 -14.63
CA GLY A 44 6.02 -6.08 -15.29
C GLY A 44 4.91 -5.03 -15.17
N LEU A 45 4.65 -4.55 -13.95
CA LEU A 45 3.61 -3.54 -13.70
C LEU A 45 3.96 -2.19 -14.33
N LYS A 46 5.23 -1.80 -14.38
CA LYS A 46 5.66 -0.59 -15.08
C LYS A 46 5.48 -0.68 -16.60
N ILE A 47 5.69 -1.86 -17.19
CA ILE A 47 5.42 -2.10 -18.61
C ILE A 47 3.92 -2.02 -18.90
N GLN A 48 3.11 -2.63 -18.04
CA GLN A 48 1.67 -2.78 -18.27
C GLN A 48 0.86 -1.51 -17.93
N PHE A 49 1.23 -0.81 -16.86
CA PHE A 49 0.46 0.32 -16.30
C PHE A 49 1.25 1.63 -16.25
N GLY A 50 2.55 1.63 -16.55
CA GLY A 50 3.37 2.84 -16.62
C GLY A 50 3.89 3.34 -15.28
N LYS A 51 3.81 4.65 -15.06
CA LYS A 51 4.36 5.31 -13.86
C LYS A 51 3.61 4.89 -12.59
N GLY A 52 4.29 4.87 -11.46
CA GLY A 52 3.69 4.51 -10.16
C GLY A 52 4.01 3.08 -9.66
N PHE A 53 4.73 2.25 -10.43
CA PHE A 53 5.10 0.89 -10.00
C PHE A 53 6.61 0.73 -9.82
N SER A 54 7.23 1.64 -9.06
CA SER A 54 8.63 1.50 -8.67
C SER A 54 8.78 0.46 -7.55
N ARG A 55 10.01 -0.04 -7.36
CA ARG A 55 10.33 -0.97 -6.26
C ARG A 55 9.92 -0.39 -4.89
N SER A 56 10.19 0.90 -4.66
CA SER A 56 9.82 1.58 -3.42
C SER A 56 8.29 1.67 -3.24
N ASN A 57 7.54 1.89 -4.33
CA ASN A 57 6.08 1.95 -4.24
C ASN A 57 5.48 0.56 -3.95
N LEU A 58 6.03 -0.49 -4.55
CA LEU A 58 5.62 -1.88 -4.25
C LEU A 58 5.95 -2.27 -2.81
N TYR A 59 7.07 -1.82 -2.27
CA TYR A 59 7.38 -1.98 -0.85
C TYR A 59 6.32 -1.29 0.03
N GLN A 60 5.91 -0.07 -0.31
CA GLN A 60 4.83 0.62 0.40
C GLN A 60 3.50 -0.12 0.28
N MET A 61 3.14 -0.64 -0.90
CA MET A 61 1.92 -1.46 -1.09
C MET A 61 1.94 -2.73 -0.23
N ARG A 62 3.08 -3.39 -0.12
CA ARG A 62 3.28 -4.54 0.77
C ARG A 62 3.04 -4.15 2.24
N GLN A 63 3.66 -3.07 2.70
CA GLN A 63 3.47 -2.58 4.07
C GLN A 63 2.03 -2.14 4.34
N PHE A 64 1.40 -1.55 3.33
CA PHE A 64 -0.01 -1.15 3.37
C PHE A 64 -0.92 -2.35 3.65
N TYR A 65 -0.75 -3.46 2.92
CA TYR A 65 -1.52 -4.66 3.19
C TYR A 65 -1.23 -5.26 4.57
N LEU A 66 0.05 -5.33 4.98
CA LEU A 66 0.43 -5.88 6.28
C LEU A 66 -0.19 -5.12 7.46
N LYS A 67 -0.30 -3.80 7.35
CA LYS A 67 -0.83 -2.94 8.41
C LYS A 67 -2.35 -2.78 8.36
N TYR A 68 -2.94 -2.85 7.17
CA TYR A 68 -4.38 -2.69 6.96
C TYR A 68 -5.00 -3.95 6.34
N GLN A 69 -4.81 -5.12 6.97
CA GLN A 69 -5.36 -6.40 6.48
C GLN A 69 -6.90 -6.40 6.41
N LYS A 70 -7.56 -5.62 7.26
CA LYS A 70 -9.00 -5.36 7.19
C LYS A 70 -9.22 -3.97 6.61
N PHE A 71 -9.02 -3.84 5.31
CA PHE A 71 -9.23 -2.58 4.58
C PHE A 71 -10.73 -2.33 4.38
N GLN A 72 -11.36 -1.69 5.36
CA GLN A 72 -12.59 -0.95 5.13
C GLN A 72 -12.21 0.49 4.82
N THR A 73 -12.72 1.05 3.73
CA THR A 73 -12.38 2.40 3.27
C THR A 73 -12.71 3.41 4.37
N VAL A 74 -11.71 3.79 5.17
CA VAL A 74 -11.82 4.87 6.15
C VAL A 74 -11.91 6.17 5.36
N SER A 75 -13.15 6.57 5.05
CA SER A 75 -13.52 7.80 4.34
C SER A 75 -12.94 7.94 2.92
N GLY A 76 -13.73 8.45 1.97
CA GLY A 76 -13.27 8.79 0.61
C GLY A 76 -12.23 9.92 0.55
N LYS A 77 -11.78 10.42 1.72
CA LYS A 77 -10.86 11.55 1.88
C LYS A 77 -9.40 11.14 2.08
N LEU A 78 -9.12 9.88 2.43
CA LEU A 78 -7.75 9.38 2.52
C LEU A 78 -7.21 9.03 1.12
N THR A 79 -6.07 9.62 0.73
CA THR A 79 -5.40 9.36 -0.55
C THR A 79 -4.15 8.51 -0.33
N TRP A 80 -3.55 7.99 -1.41
CA TRP A 80 -2.30 7.22 -1.31
C TRP A 80 -1.19 7.97 -0.57
N SER A 81 -1.07 9.28 -0.77
CA SER A 81 -0.07 10.11 -0.09
C SER A 81 -0.24 10.09 1.43
N HIS A 82 -1.47 10.13 1.94
CA HIS A 82 -1.73 10.02 3.37
C HIS A 82 -1.28 8.65 3.90
N TYR A 83 -1.55 7.56 3.17
CA TYR A 83 -1.07 6.24 3.56
C TYR A 83 0.46 6.14 3.53
N VAL A 84 1.14 6.75 2.56
CA VAL A 84 2.61 6.75 2.52
C VAL A 84 3.20 7.46 3.75
N GLU A 85 2.60 8.56 4.18
CA GLU A 85 2.99 9.27 5.40
C GLU A 85 2.79 8.39 6.64
N LEU A 86 1.60 7.80 6.78
CA LEU A 86 1.29 6.88 7.87
C LEU A 86 2.21 5.65 7.90
N LEU A 87 2.59 5.12 6.73
CA LEU A 87 3.54 4.02 6.62
C LEU A 87 4.94 4.39 7.10
N SER A 88 5.30 5.67 7.04
CA SER A 88 6.60 6.17 7.48
C SER A 88 6.71 6.31 9.01
N ILE A 89 5.58 6.34 9.73
CA ILE A 89 5.54 6.42 11.19
C ILE A 89 5.88 5.05 11.77
N SER A 90 7.03 4.88 12.42
CA SER A 90 7.44 3.58 12.97
C SER A 90 6.63 3.12 14.17
N ASP A 91 6.12 4.06 14.98
CA ASP A 91 5.36 3.78 16.19
C ASP A 91 3.88 3.51 15.87
N ASP A 92 3.36 2.37 16.36
CA ASP A 92 1.99 1.95 16.07
C ASP A 92 0.93 2.76 16.84
N LEU A 93 1.25 3.29 18.01
CA LEU A 93 0.36 4.20 18.76
C LEU A 93 0.27 5.55 18.07
N GLU A 94 1.42 6.12 17.69
CA GLU A 94 1.50 7.38 16.94
C GLU A 94 0.74 7.30 15.61
N ARG A 95 0.89 6.18 14.90
CA ARG A 95 0.12 5.88 13.69
C ARG A 95 -1.38 5.84 13.95
N SER A 96 -1.85 5.10 14.95
CA SER A 96 -3.29 5.00 15.25
C SER A 96 -3.91 6.34 15.65
N PHE A 97 -3.15 7.17 16.37
CA PHE A 97 -3.55 8.52 16.72
C PHE A 97 -3.67 9.37 15.45
N ASN A 98 -2.68 9.32 14.57
CA ASN A 98 -2.69 10.08 13.33
C ASN A 98 -3.80 9.62 12.36
N ASP A 99 -4.04 8.31 12.23
CA ASP A 99 -5.17 7.73 11.50
C ASP A 99 -6.50 8.33 11.97
N THR A 100 -6.68 8.40 13.29
CA THR A 100 -7.86 8.98 13.92
C THR A 100 -7.96 10.47 13.62
N ASN A 101 -6.86 11.22 13.67
CA ASN A 101 -6.83 12.66 13.35
C ASN A 101 -7.14 12.94 11.88
N PHE A 102 -6.57 12.18 10.94
CA PHE A 102 -6.91 12.30 9.52
C PHE A 102 -8.38 11.98 9.27
N SER A 103 -8.95 11.00 9.98
CA SER A 103 -10.38 10.67 9.89
C SER A 103 -11.30 11.71 10.57
N SER A 104 -10.79 12.44 11.58
CA SER A 104 -11.54 13.43 12.36
C SER A 104 -11.51 14.83 11.75
N ASN A 105 -10.39 15.25 11.13
CA ASN A 105 -10.29 16.48 10.31
C ASN A 105 -11.08 16.40 9.00
N CYS A 106 -11.79 15.29 8.80
CA CYS A 106 -12.63 15.00 7.67
C CYS A 106 -14.12 15.23 7.98
N ILE A 107 -14.48 15.92 9.07
CA ILE A 107 -15.85 16.34 9.38
C ILE A 107 -15.95 17.87 9.21
#